data_AF-A0A919GNK1-F1
#
_entry.id   AF-A0A919GNK1-F1
#
_cell.length_a   1.000
_cell.length_b   1.000
_cell.length_c   1.000
_cell.angle_alpha   90.00
_cell.angle_beta   90.00
_cell.angle_gamma   90.00
#
_symmetry.space_group_name_H-M   'P 1'
#
loop_
_entity.id
_entity.type
_entity.pdbx_description
1 polymer ?
#
loop_
_entity_poly.entity_id
_entity_poly.type
_entity_poly.pdbx_seq_one_letter_code
_entity_poly.pdbx_strand_id
1 'polypeptide(L)'
;MAQTPTTFEVDGTAICTKRMNAGMEVQQLADQVGITANYLRKLERGVRTRMRPGHYQALRAALDANDTDLLRTPHSPPERK
;
A
#
# COMPACT_ATOMS: atom_id res chain seq x y z
N MET A 1 -7.57 -6.75 26.00
CA MET A 1 -8.17 -6.32 24.71
C MET A 1 -7.06 -5.62 23.94
N ALA A 2 -6.51 -6.25 22.90
CA ALA A 2 -5.38 -5.69 22.16
C ALA A 2 -5.87 -4.47 21.36
N GLN A 3 -5.24 -3.32 21.58
CA GLN A 3 -5.52 -2.09 20.85
C GLN A 3 -5.12 -2.33 19.39
N THR A 4 -6.09 -2.56 18.51
CA THR A 4 -5.82 -2.66 17.07
C THR A 4 -5.26 -1.31 16.60
N PRO A 5 -4.11 -1.26 15.92
CA PRO A 5 -3.55 -0.01 15.43
C PRO A 5 -4.58 0.70 14.54
N THR A 6 -4.91 1.95 14.90
CA THR A 6 -5.94 2.74 14.21
C THR A 6 -5.56 3.03 12.76
N THR A 7 -4.28 2.91 12.40
CA THR A 7 -3.74 3.24 11.08
C THR A 7 -2.42 2.50 10.83
N PHE A 8 -2.27 1.92 9.64
CA PHE A 8 -1.04 1.31 9.14
C PHE A 8 -0.29 2.30 8.24
N GLU A 9 1.04 2.33 8.35
CA GLU A 9 1.89 3.12 7.48
C GLU A 9 2.41 2.27 6.31
N VAL A 10 1.88 2.51 5.12
CA VAL A 10 2.20 1.79 3.89
C VAL A 10 3.22 2.53 3.04
N ASP A 11 4.06 1.79 2.34
CA ASP A 11 5.03 2.36 1.42
C ASP A 11 4.46 2.46 0.00
N GLY A 12 4.27 3.69 -0.47
CA GLY A 12 3.70 3.97 -1.79
C GLY A 12 4.51 3.36 -2.94
N THR A 13 5.84 3.34 -2.79
CA THR A 13 6.74 2.78 -3.79
C THR A 13 6.57 1.28 -3.89
N ALA A 14 6.51 0.59 -2.73
CA ALA A 14 6.29 -0.86 -2.68
C ALA A 14 4.93 -1.25 -3.30
N ILE A 15 3.87 -0.48 -3.01
CA ILE A 15 2.55 -0.67 -3.63
C ILE A 15 2.65 -0.56 -5.17
N CYS A 16 3.33 0.47 -5.69
CA CYS A 16 3.51 0.66 -7.12
C CYS A 16 4.28 -0.51 -7.75
N THR A 17 5.40 -0.93 -7.14
CA THR A 17 6.22 -2.04 -7.62
C THR A 17 5.44 -3.36 -7.61
N LYS A 18 4.73 -3.69 -6.53
CA LYS A 18 3.90 -4.90 -6.45
C LYS A 18 2.77 -4.88 -7.46
N ARG A 19 2.08 -3.75 -7.58
CA ARG A 19 1.03 -3.56 -8.58
C ARG A 19 1.56 -3.80 -9.99
N MET A 20 2.72 -3.24 -10.33
CA MET A 20 3.37 -3.46 -11.62
C MET A 20 3.80 -4.91 -11.82
N ASN A 21 4.35 -5.57 -10.78
CA ASN A 21 4.76 -6.96 -10.84
C ASN A 21 3.57 -7.92 -11.01
N ALA A 22 2.44 -7.60 -10.39
CA ALA A 22 1.17 -8.30 -10.56
C ALA A 22 0.46 -7.98 -11.89
N GLY A 23 0.96 -7.04 -12.69
CA GLY A 23 0.33 -6.60 -13.94
C GLY A 23 -1.01 -5.87 -13.73
N MET A 24 -1.26 -5.35 -12.53
CA MET A 24 -2.52 -4.72 -12.18
C MET A 24 -2.53 -3.22 -12.51
N GLU A 25 -3.67 -2.70 -12.91
CA GLU A 25 -3.85 -1.25 -13.06
C GLU A 25 -4.26 -0.60 -11.74
N VAL A 26 -4.03 0.71 -11.62
CA VAL A 26 -4.42 1.49 -10.43
C VAL A 26 -5.93 1.40 -10.21
N GLN A 27 -6.75 1.46 -11.26
CA GLN A 27 -8.20 1.35 -11.12
C GLN A 27 -8.65 -0.04 -10.67
N GLN A 28 -8.04 -1.09 -11.20
CA GLN A 28 -8.33 -2.48 -10.81
C GLN A 28 -8.03 -2.71 -9.33
N LEU A 29 -6.84 -2.30 -8.87
CA LEU A 29 -6.47 -2.42 -7.47
C LEU A 29 -7.37 -1.55 -6.58
N ALA A 30 -7.69 -0.34 -7.01
CA ALA A 30 -8.55 0.55 -6.23
C ALA A 30 -9.96 -0.02 -6.06
N ASP A 31 -10.55 -0.56 -7.13
CA ASP A 31 -11.86 -1.23 -7.12
C ASP A 31 -11.87 -2.43 -6.17
N GLN A 32 -10.86 -3.30 -6.28
CA GLN A 32 -10.73 -4.50 -5.46
C GLN A 32 -10.56 -4.20 -3.97
N VAL A 33 -9.92 -3.08 -3.64
CA VAL A 33 -9.73 -2.59 -2.26
C VAL A 33 -10.93 -1.78 -1.76
N GLY A 34 -11.82 -1.35 -2.65
CA GLY A 34 -12.96 -0.49 -2.32
C GLY A 34 -12.55 0.97 -2.05
N ILE A 35 -11.48 1.44 -2.68
CA ILE A 35 -11.00 2.84 -2.59
C ILE A 35 -11.03 3.51 -3.96
N THR A 36 -10.93 4.83 -3.98
CA THR A 36 -10.83 5.56 -5.24
C THR A 36 -9.42 5.46 -5.83
N ALA A 37 -9.28 5.37 -7.16
CA ALA A 37 -7.99 5.40 -7.84
C ALA A 37 -7.14 6.64 -7.48
N ASN A 38 -7.77 7.78 -7.21
CA ASN A 38 -7.07 8.98 -6.73
C ASN A 38 -6.51 8.80 -5.30
N TYR A 39 -7.23 8.06 -4.43
CA TYR A 39 -6.74 7.72 -3.10
C TYR A 39 -5.51 6.80 -3.20
N LEU A 40 -5.58 5.77 -4.07
CA LEU A 40 -4.45 4.88 -4.34
C LEU A 40 -3.24 5.62 -4.91
N ARG A 41 -3.43 6.54 -5.88
CA ARG A 41 -2.32 7.38 -6.39
C ARG A 41 -1.67 8.24 -5.32
N LYS A 42 -2.44 8.76 -4.36
CA LYS A 42 -1.90 9.50 -3.22
C LYS A 42 -1.10 8.61 -2.29
N LEU A 43 -1.50 7.34 -2.14
CA LEU A 43 -0.72 6.32 -1.44
C LEU A 43 0.58 6.03 -2.19
N GLU A 44 0.51 5.70 -3.49
CA GLU A 44 1.67 5.39 -4.34
C GLU A 44 2.69 6.55 -4.38
N ARG A 45 2.23 7.80 -4.40
CA ARG A 45 3.11 8.99 -4.36
C ARG A 45 3.71 9.30 -2.98
N GLY A 46 3.30 8.59 -1.93
CA GLY A 46 3.69 8.90 -0.55
C GLY A 46 3.08 10.20 0.01
N VAL A 47 2.11 10.80 -0.70
CA VAL A 47 1.34 11.96 -0.20
C VAL A 47 0.48 11.55 0.99
N ARG A 48 -0.01 10.31 0.95
CA ARG A 48 -0.53 9.62 2.13
C ARG A 48 0.24 8.32 2.30
N THR A 49 0.62 8.03 3.54
CA THR A 49 1.16 6.73 3.92
C THR A 49 0.24 6.01 4.90
N ARG A 50 -0.78 6.72 5.41
CA ARG A 50 -1.66 6.25 6.48
C ARG A 50 -2.94 5.63 5.93
N MET A 51 -3.13 4.33 6.16
CA MET A 51 -4.28 3.54 5.74
C MET A 51 -5.01 2.91 6.93
N ARG A 52 -6.35 2.82 6.85
CA ARG A 52 -7.14 2.13 7.88
C ARG A 52 -6.94 0.61 7.76
N PRO A 53 -6.98 -0.15 8.87
CA PRO A 53 -6.88 -1.62 8.88
C PRO A 53 -7.71 -2.32 7.81
N GLY A 54 -8.98 -1.92 7.66
CA GLY A 54 -9.90 -2.58 6.73
C GLY A 54 -9.45 -2.48 5.27
N HIS A 55 -9.03 -1.29 4.83
CA HIS A 55 -8.54 -1.13 3.46
C HIS A 55 -7.16 -1.78 3.30
N TYR A 56 -6.31 -1.74 4.33
CA TYR A 56 -4.99 -2.37 4.29
C TYR A 56 -5.11 -3.89 4.07
N GLN A 57 -6.01 -4.55 4.78
CA GLN A 57 -6.27 -5.98 4.61
C GLN A 57 -6.79 -6.30 3.20
N ALA A 58 -7.66 -5.46 2.64
CA ALA A 58 -8.15 -5.64 1.27
C ALA A 58 -7.03 -5.43 0.23
N LEU A 59 -6.16 -4.43 0.44
CA LEU A 59 -5.00 -4.18 -0.43
C LEU A 59 -4.01 -5.34 -0.40
N ARG A 60 -3.80 -5.91 0.78
CA ARG A 60 -2.98 -7.09 0.98
C ARG A 60 -3.54 -8.30 0.22
N ALA A 61 -4.84 -8.54 0.34
CA ALA A 61 -5.53 -9.63 -0.36
C ALA A 61 -5.52 -9.45 -1.89
N ALA A 62 -5.67 -8.21 -2.37
CA ALA A 62 -5.65 -7.88 -3.79
C ALA A 62 -4.27 -8.11 -4.43
N LEU A 63 -3.19 -7.75 -3.73
CA LEU A 63 -1.82 -7.85 -4.22
C LEU A 63 -1.12 -9.17 -3.90
N ASP A 64 -1.78 -10.09 -3.19
CA ASP A 64 -1.18 -11.30 -2.59
C ASP A 64 0.16 -10.99 -1.90
N ALA A 65 0.23 -9.84 -1.23
CA ALA A 65 1.45 -9.33 -0.61
C ALA A 65 1.43 -9.57 0.90
N ASN A 66 2.61 -9.54 1.53
CA ASN A 66 2.72 -9.66 2.98
C ASN A 66 3.00 -8.32 3.64
N ASP A 67 2.76 -8.25 4.95
CA ASP A 67 2.87 -7.00 5.70
C ASP A 67 4.28 -6.42 5.62
N THR A 68 5.30 -7.28 5.65
CA THR A 68 6.72 -6.93 5.55
C THR A 68 7.10 -6.24 4.24
N ASP A 69 6.33 -6.44 3.17
CA ASP A 69 6.61 -5.90 1.84
C ASP A 69 5.85 -4.59 1.59
N LEU A 70 4.63 -4.49 2.12
CA LEU A 70 3.75 -3.32 1.95
C LEU A 70 3.88 -2.25 3.03
N LEU A 71 4.27 -2.64 4.24
CA LEU A 71 4.56 -1.67 5.30
C LEU A 71 5.81 -0.91 4.94
N ARG A 72 5.84 0.37 5.32
CA ARG A 72 7.06 1.16 5.30
C ARG A 72 8.05 0.55 6.29
N THR A 73 8.84 -0.42 5.84
CA THR A 73 10.08 -0.78 6.53
C THR A 73 10.98 0.45 6.49
N PRO A 74 11.60 0.85 7.62
CA PRO A 74 12.66 1.86 7.61
C PRO A 74 13.91 1.24 6.97
N HIS A 75 13.87 0.96 5.66
CA HIS A 75 15.04 0.52 4.93
C HIS A 75 15.42 1.59 3.92
N SER A 76 16.39 2.38 4.39
CA SER A 76 17.36 3.26 3.75
C SER A 76 16.97 3.95 2.43
N PRO A 77 17.14 5.29 2.35
CA PRO A 77 17.02 5.99 1.08
C PRO A 77 17.96 5.35 0.05
N PRO A 78 17.61 5.36 -1.25
CA PRO A 78 18.50 4.88 -2.29
C PRO A 78 19.77 5.73 -2.23
N GLU A 79 20.90 5.12 -1.92
CA GLU A 79 22.22 5.70 -2.18
C GLU A 79 22.27 6.01 -3.68
N ARG A 80 22.04 7.28 -4.03
CA ARG A 80 22.36 7.78 -5.36
C ARG A 80 23.87 7.71 -5.52
N LYS A 81 24.34 6.88 -6.46
CA LYS A 81 25.66 7.04 -7.07
C LYS A 81 25.57 7.99 -8.26
#